data_AF-A0A0D2CLH2-F1
#
_entry.id   AF-A0A0D2CLH2-F1
#
_cell.length_a   1.000
_cell.length_b   1.000
_cell.length_c   1.000
_cell.angle_alpha   90.00
_cell.angle_beta   90.00
_cell.angle_gamma   90.00
#
_symmetry.space_group_name_H-M   'P 1'
#
loop_
_entity.id
_entity.type
_entity.pdbx_description
1 polymer ?
#
loop_
_entity_poly.entity_id
_entity_poly.type
_entity_poly.pdbx_seq_one_letter_code
_entity_poly.pdbx_strand_id
1 'polypeptide(L)'
;MLHEAHTVTHRHHSLELISSFLPFSLRVFPWSPCESSSLSGGDRSPSLTTAKMAAKPIKDVVAVGKKYTQQSVGIWETIRKLLSVDPDRSNGVPVKHFRNPTPGGLDPKSYDEAVTTPAADIADNPYWKRDVRRAYPTLSTVTQGDVVGLLTVGSAANPSPKLLAGEEGSKQLVAVKHEGEKGLATYFDHEKAAAVLGENGLPPKPVAYGYKKEVKYEVGPTSYGDAYPCRSFV
;
A
#
# COMPACT_ATOMS: atom_id res chain seq x y z
N MET A 1 -41.95 26.12 -62.97
CA MET A 1 -42.68 24.84 -62.80
C MET A 1 -42.10 24.13 -61.61
N LEU A 2 -42.99 23.79 -60.67
CA LEU A 2 -42.91 22.70 -59.69
C LEU A 2 -41.82 22.73 -58.61
N HIS A 3 -42.34 23.00 -57.40
CA HIS A 3 -41.88 22.51 -56.10
C HIS A 3 -41.49 21.03 -56.10
N GLU A 4 -40.51 20.67 -55.26
CA GLU A 4 -40.47 19.35 -54.65
C GLU A 4 -40.12 19.45 -53.17
N ALA A 5 -40.97 18.83 -52.36
CA ALA A 5 -40.88 18.65 -50.92
C ALA A 5 -40.27 17.26 -50.62
N HIS A 6 -40.34 16.84 -49.34
CA HIS A 6 -40.11 15.50 -48.76
C HIS A 6 -38.76 15.30 -48.05
N THR A 7 -38.66 14.74 -46.84
CA THR A 7 -39.60 14.41 -45.74
C THR A 7 -38.73 14.02 -44.55
N VAL A 8 -39.14 14.42 -43.34
CA VAL A 8 -38.56 14.00 -42.06
C VAL A 8 -39.24 12.69 -41.62
N THR A 9 -38.46 11.68 -41.22
CA THR A 9 -38.97 10.43 -40.63
C THR A 9 -38.50 10.28 -39.18
N HIS A 10 -39.45 10.33 -38.26
CA HIS A 10 -39.35 9.90 -36.87
C HIS A 10 -39.53 8.37 -36.78
N ARG A 11 -38.76 7.68 -35.92
CA ARG A 11 -39.18 6.40 -35.32
C ARG A 11 -38.78 6.30 -33.85
N HIS A 12 -39.77 5.85 -33.08
CA HIS A 12 -39.80 5.64 -31.64
C HIS A 12 -39.12 4.33 -31.18
N HIS A 13 -38.65 4.38 -29.92
CA HIS A 13 -38.60 3.34 -28.88
C HIS A 13 -38.47 1.86 -29.23
N SER A 14 -37.53 1.17 -28.56
CA SER A 14 -37.86 0.01 -27.71
C SER A 14 -36.76 -0.27 -26.68
N LEU A 15 -37.21 -0.51 -25.45
CA LEU A 15 -36.49 -1.01 -24.28
C LEU A 15 -36.35 -2.53 -24.41
N GLU A 16 -35.20 -3.10 -24.06
CA GLU A 16 -35.13 -4.46 -23.51
C GLU A 16 -34.10 -4.55 -22.39
N LEU A 17 -34.57 -5.13 -21.29
CA LEU A 17 -33.93 -5.45 -20.02
C LEU A 17 -34.19 -6.96 -19.85
N ILE A 18 -33.20 -7.78 -19.51
CA ILE A 18 -33.27 -9.09 -18.81
C ILE A 18 -31.84 -9.67 -18.79
N SER A 19 -31.13 -9.63 -17.66
CA SER A 19 -31.08 -10.67 -16.61
C SER A 19 -30.26 -11.92 -17.00
N SER A 20 -29.03 -12.00 -16.50
CA SER A 20 -28.38 -13.25 -16.07
C SER A 20 -27.15 -12.94 -15.19
N PHE A 21 -27.34 -12.97 -13.87
CA PHE A 21 -26.26 -13.02 -12.88
C PHE A 21 -26.31 -14.41 -12.24
N LEU A 22 -25.33 -15.25 -12.56
CA LEU A 22 -25.05 -16.51 -11.85
C LEU A 22 -23.95 -16.27 -10.81
N PRO A 23 -24.02 -16.90 -9.63
CA PRO A 23 -23.16 -16.57 -8.49
C PRO A 23 -21.77 -17.24 -8.61
N PHE A 24 -20.73 -16.43 -8.41
CA PHE A 24 -19.35 -16.87 -8.29
C PHE A 24 -19.16 -17.59 -6.94
N SER A 25 -19.08 -18.91 -6.98
CA SER A 25 -18.81 -19.78 -5.82
C SER A 25 -17.31 -19.77 -5.51
N LEU A 26 -16.90 -19.05 -4.47
CA LEU A 26 -15.56 -19.12 -3.89
C LEU A 26 -15.42 -20.45 -3.12
N ARG A 27 -14.83 -21.46 -3.77
CA ARG A 27 -14.31 -22.65 -3.07
C ARG A 27 -13.00 -22.28 -2.38
N VAL A 28 -13.09 -22.07 -1.08
CA VAL A 28 -11.94 -22.08 -0.16
C VAL A 28 -11.49 -23.53 -0.02
N PHE A 29 -10.31 -23.87 -0.55
CA PHE A 29 -9.66 -25.15 -0.25
C PHE A 29 -8.84 -25.01 1.04
N PRO A 30 -9.12 -25.79 2.09
CA PRO A 30 -8.39 -25.72 3.35
C PRO A 30 -7.05 -26.45 3.22
N TRP A 31 -5.97 -25.74 3.50
CA TRP A 31 -4.65 -26.34 3.71
C TRP A 31 -4.66 -27.03 5.08
N SER A 32 -4.59 -28.37 5.10
CA SER A 32 -4.47 -29.16 6.32
C SER A 32 -3.03 -29.13 6.86
N PRO A 33 -2.82 -28.94 8.16
CA PRO A 33 -1.54 -29.16 8.82
C PRO A 33 -1.54 -30.49 9.61
N CYS A 34 -0.55 -31.34 9.35
CA CYS A 34 0.10 -32.28 10.29
C CYS A 34 1.06 -33.13 9.46
N GLU A 35 2.29 -33.44 9.88
CA GLU A 35 2.53 -34.30 11.03
C GLU A 35 4.00 -34.13 11.46
N SER A 36 4.25 -33.79 12.73
CA SER A 36 5.57 -33.96 13.32
C SER A 36 5.40 -34.79 14.59
N SER A 37 6.17 -35.85 14.63
CA SER A 37 6.17 -36.95 15.58
C SER A 37 6.37 -36.46 17.01
N SER A 38 5.51 -36.98 17.89
CA SER A 38 5.61 -36.89 19.33
C SER A 38 6.81 -37.70 19.83
N LEU A 39 7.71 -37.04 20.55
CA LEU A 39 8.55 -37.70 21.54
C LEU A 39 8.38 -36.98 22.88
N SER A 40 7.69 -37.68 23.77
CA SER A 40 7.51 -37.40 25.19
C SER A 40 8.85 -37.37 25.93
N GLY A 41 9.03 -36.36 26.77
CA GLY A 41 10.11 -36.33 27.76
C GLY A 41 9.97 -35.09 28.64
N GLY A 42 9.30 -35.24 29.77
CA GLY A 42 9.23 -34.20 30.78
C GLY A 42 10.57 -33.97 31.45
N ASP A 43 10.89 -32.71 31.76
CA ASP A 43 11.10 -32.27 33.14
C ASP A 43 11.58 -30.82 33.18
N ARG A 44 11.00 -30.09 34.16
CA ARG A 44 11.58 -28.94 34.86
C ARG A 44 11.87 -27.67 34.07
N SER A 45 10.98 -26.71 34.28
CA SER A 45 11.24 -25.28 34.22
C SER A 45 12.46 -24.88 35.06
N PRO A 46 13.37 -24.06 34.50
CA PRO A 46 14.01 -23.00 35.24
C PRO A 46 13.42 -21.66 34.80
N SER A 47 13.10 -20.86 35.81
CA SER A 47 12.78 -19.44 35.79
C SER A 47 13.36 -18.64 34.61
N LEU A 48 12.54 -17.74 34.06
CA LEU A 48 12.94 -16.65 33.18
C LEU A 48 14.17 -15.91 33.74
N THR A 49 15.35 -16.31 33.32
CA THR A 49 16.42 -15.37 33.01
C THR A 49 16.31 -15.14 31.51
N THR A 50 15.72 -14.01 31.13
CA THR A 50 15.85 -13.45 29.78
C THR A 50 17.34 -13.28 29.52
N ALA A 51 17.95 -14.28 28.89
CA ALA A 51 19.27 -14.14 28.32
C ALA A 51 19.12 -13.09 27.23
N LYS A 52 19.51 -11.84 27.55
CA LYS A 52 19.92 -10.85 26.56
C LYS A 52 21.02 -11.53 25.77
N MET A 53 20.65 -12.15 24.65
CA MET A 53 21.60 -12.46 23.60
C MET A 53 22.10 -11.09 23.15
N ALA A 54 23.20 -10.64 23.74
CA ALA A 54 23.96 -9.50 23.26
C ALA A 54 24.39 -9.89 21.85
N ALA A 55 23.59 -9.47 20.86
CA ALA A 55 23.90 -9.66 19.47
C ALA A 55 25.23 -8.94 19.26
N LYS A 56 26.31 -9.72 19.15
CA LYS A 56 27.64 -9.20 18.86
C LYS A 56 27.49 -8.26 17.66
N PRO A 57 28.19 -7.11 17.66
CA PRO A 57 28.08 -6.16 16.57
C PRO A 57 28.35 -6.90 15.25
N ILE A 58 27.55 -6.61 14.22
CA ILE A 58 27.73 -7.21 12.89
C ILE A 58 29.09 -6.76 12.37
N LYS A 59 30.10 -7.59 12.58
CA LYS A 59 31.42 -7.45 11.98
C LYS A 59 31.43 -8.28 10.71
N ASP A 60 30.71 -7.81 9.70
CA ASP A 60 30.77 -8.42 8.36
C ASP A 60 32.08 -7.98 7.68
N VAL A 61 33.18 -8.52 8.18
CA VAL A 61 34.52 -8.24 7.64
C VAL A 61 34.73 -9.16 6.44
N VAL A 62 34.62 -8.59 5.26
CA VAL A 62 34.89 -9.29 4.00
C VAL A 62 36.38 -9.22 3.69
N ALA A 63 36.99 -10.38 3.44
CA ALA A 63 38.40 -10.49 3.05
C ALA A 63 38.71 -9.73 1.76
N VAL A 64 39.92 -9.18 1.65
CA VAL A 64 40.36 -8.36 0.49
C VAL A 64 40.21 -9.07 -0.85
N GLY A 65 40.49 -10.37 -0.92
CA GLY A 65 40.39 -11.14 -2.16
C GLY A 65 38.98 -11.21 -2.75
N LYS A 66 37.94 -10.94 -1.95
CA LYS A 66 36.54 -10.86 -2.40
C LYS A 66 36.12 -9.44 -2.81
N LYS A 67 37.01 -8.46 -2.71
CA LYS A 67 36.75 -7.06 -3.06
C LYS A 67 37.28 -6.77 -4.46
N TYR A 68 36.45 -6.15 -5.31
CA TYR A 68 36.80 -5.77 -6.68
C TYR A 68 37.73 -4.54 -6.73
N THR A 69 38.95 -4.70 -6.22
CA THR A 69 39.98 -3.66 -6.20
C THR A 69 41.35 -4.23 -6.56
N GLN A 70 42.19 -3.42 -7.19
CA GLN A 70 43.54 -3.80 -7.58
C GLN A 70 44.39 -4.12 -6.35
N GLN A 71 44.93 -5.32 -6.23
CA GLN A 71 45.73 -5.74 -5.07
C GLN A 71 47.24 -5.66 -5.30
N SER A 72 47.97 -5.63 -4.19
CA SER A 72 49.40 -5.92 -4.17
C SER A 72 49.64 -7.41 -4.46
N VAL A 73 50.79 -7.75 -5.04
CA VAL A 73 51.15 -9.12 -5.43
C VAL A 73 52.51 -9.53 -4.87
N GLY A 74 52.68 -10.83 -4.62
CA GLY A 74 53.95 -11.41 -4.15
C GLY A 74 54.37 -10.89 -2.77
N ILE A 75 55.66 -10.54 -2.65
CA ILE A 75 56.27 -10.08 -1.38
C ILE A 75 55.64 -8.77 -0.89
N TRP A 76 55.12 -7.92 -1.78
CA TRP A 76 54.47 -6.68 -1.38
C TRP A 76 53.15 -6.91 -0.65
N GLU A 77 52.44 -8.01 -0.93
CA GLU A 77 51.22 -8.36 -0.22
C GLU A 77 51.50 -8.88 1.19
N THR A 78 52.62 -9.58 1.41
CA THR A 78 53.02 -10.01 2.76
C THR A 78 53.44 -8.82 3.60
N ILE A 79 54.18 -7.86 3.03
CA ILE A 79 54.52 -6.59 3.68
C ILE A 79 53.26 -5.78 4.00
N ARG A 80 52.31 -5.67 3.06
CA ARG A 80 51.04 -4.97 3.28
C ARG A 80 50.28 -5.57 4.45
N LYS A 81 50.12 -6.90 4.48
CA LYS A 81 49.43 -7.59 5.57
C LYS A 81 50.11 -7.40 6.93
N LEU A 82 51.44 -7.30 6.95
CA LEU A 82 52.20 -7.11 8.19
C LEU A 82 52.13 -5.67 8.73
N LEU A 83 52.12 -4.66 7.83
CA LEU A 83 52.20 -3.25 8.22
C LEU A 83 50.84 -2.53 8.26
N SER A 84 49.76 -3.15 7.78
CA SER A 84 48.42 -2.54 7.77
C SER A 84 47.71 -2.70 9.11
N VAL A 85 47.07 -1.63 9.60
CA VAL A 85 46.22 -1.65 10.81
C VAL A 85 45.05 -2.62 10.65
N ASP A 86 44.49 -2.69 9.44
CA ASP A 86 43.46 -3.65 9.07
C ASP A 86 43.86 -4.30 7.73
N PRO A 87 44.30 -5.58 7.73
CA PRO A 87 44.70 -6.27 6.53
C PRO A 87 43.52 -6.55 5.58
N ASP A 88 42.28 -6.51 6.08
CA ASP A 88 41.06 -6.69 5.30
C ASP A 88 40.64 -5.41 4.56
N ARG A 89 41.27 -4.27 4.81
CA ARG A 89 41.02 -3.02 4.10
C ARG A 89 41.60 -3.04 2.68
N SER A 90 40.82 -2.60 1.69
CA SER A 90 41.26 -2.42 0.31
C SER A 90 41.81 -1.01 0.06
N ASN A 91 42.54 -0.83 -1.05
CA ASN A 91 43.07 0.47 -1.50
C ASN A 91 42.05 1.34 -2.26
N GLY A 92 40.87 0.81 -2.58
CA GLY A 92 39.81 1.54 -3.30
C GLY A 92 40.09 1.80 -4.78
N VAL A 93 41.15 1.24 -5.36
CA VAL A 93 41.44 1.35 -6.80
C VAL A 93 40.67 0.26 -7.54
N PRO A 94 39.72 0.59 -8.45
CA PRO A 94 38.97 -0.41 -9.19
C PRO A 94 39.87 -1.27 -10.07
N VAL A 95 39.47 -2.52 -10.29
CA VAL A 95 40.13 -3.39 -11.27
C VAL A 95 39.97 -2.83 -12.69
N LYS A 96 40.91 -3.13 -13.59
CA LYS A 96 40.88 -2.67 -15.01
C LYS A 96 39.60 -3.05 -15.76
N HIS A 97 38.93 -4.13 -15.36
CA HIS A 97 37.67 -4.58 -15.95
C HIS A 97 36.45 -3.77 -15.49
N PHE A 98 36.61 -2.87 -14.52
CA PHE A 98 35.54 -1.98 -14.09
C PHE A 98 35.12 -1.08 -15.25
N ARG A 99 33.84 -1.17 -15.65
CA ARG A 99 33.27 -0.39 -16.76
C ARG A 99 33.95 -0.65 -18.12
N ASN A 100 34.43 -1.88 -18.33
CA ASN A 100 34.91 -2.35 -19.62
C ASN A 100 34.14 -3.63 -20.03
N PRO A 101 33.35 -3.63 -21.11
CA PRO A 101 33.21 -2.59 -22.13
C PRO A 101 32.63 -1.28 -21.58
N THR A 102 32.99 -0.15 -22.21
CA THR A 102 32.36 1.13 -21.89
C THR A 102 30.86 1.04 -22.21
N PRO A 103 29.99 1.82 -21.54
CA PRO A 103 28.55 1.69 -21.78
C PRO A 103 28.11 1.88 -23.24
N GLY A 104 28.84 2.68 -24.03
CA GLY A 104 28.61 2.85 -25.47
C GLY A 104 29.39 1.90 -26.38
N GLY A 105 30.18 0.99 -25.81
CA GLY A 105 30.91 -0.05 -26.55
C GLY A 105 30.14 -1.36 -26.72
N LEU A 106 28.95 -1.46 -26.11
CA LEU A 106 28.01 -2.56 -26.37
C LEU A 106 27.27 -2.30 -27.68
N ASP A 107 26.91 -3.37 -28.39
CA ASP A 107 26.08 -3.27 -29.59
C ASP A 107 24.74 -2.61 -29.21
N PRO A 108 24.38 -1.45 -29.80
CA PRO A 108 23.11 -0.79 -29.51
C PRO A 108 21.87 -1.67 -29.75
N LYS A 109 21.99 -2.73 -30.57
CA LYS A 109 20.90 -3.66 -30.89
C LYS A 109 20.80 -4.86 -29.95
N SER A 110 21.73 -4.98 -28.99
CA SER A 110 21.74 -6.12 -28.05
C SER A 110 20.69 -6.04 -26.94
N TYR A 111 20.07 -4.87 -26.75
CA TYR A 111 19.07 -4.65 -25.71
C TYR A 111 17.66 -4.76 -26.29
N ASP A 112 16.92 -5.74 -25.79
CA ASP A 112 15.47 -5.82 -25.95
C ASP A 112 14.80 -5.17 -24.74
N GLU A 113 13.85 -4.27 -24.98
CA GLU A 113 13.12 -3.60 -23.91
C GLU A 113 12.32 -4.61 -23.08
N ALA A 114 12.42 -4.51 -21.76
CA ALA A 114 11.61 -5.32 -20.87
C ALA A 114 10.15 -4.86 -20.95
N VAL A 115 9.30 -5.78 -21.36
CA VAL A 115 7.90 -5.53 -21.66
C VAL A 115 7.05 -6.32 -20.66
N THR A 116 6.09 -5.66 -19.99
CA THR A 116 5.27 -6.29 -18.93
C THR A 116 3.89 -6.68 -19.46
N THR A 117 3.57 -7.98 -19.46
CA THR A 117 2.19 -8.45 -19.66
C THR A 117 1.40 -8.29 -18.35
N PRO A 118 0.17 -7.72 -18.37
CA PRO A 118 -0.74 -7.52 -19.51
C PRO A 118 -0.61 -6.18 -20.24
N ALA A 119 0.15 -5.20 -19.74
CA ALA A 119 0.22 -3.86 -20.33
C ALA A 119 0.75 -3.83 -21.77
N ALA A 120 1.52 -4.85 -22.13
CA ALA A 120 2.16 -5.05 -23.42
C ALA A 120 1.35 -5.81 -24.46
N ASP A 121 0.20 -6.38 -24.07
CA ASP A 121 -0.55 -7.23 -24.98
C ASP A 121 -1.03 -6.42 -26.20
N ILE A 122 -0.90 -7.01 -27.38
CA ILE A 122 -1.31 -6.43 -28.66
C ILE A 122 -2.82 -6.63 -28.84
N ALA A 123 -3.37 -7.73 -28.33
CA ALA A 123 -4.80 -8.03 -28.35
C ALA A 123 -5.47 -7.55 -27.06
N ASP A 124 -6.76 -7.19 -27.15
CA ASP A 124 -7.66 -6.92 -26.00
C ASP A 124 -7.19 -5.89 -24.96
N ASN A 125 -6.22 -5.07 -25.34
CA ASN A 125 -5.60 -4.08 -24.47
C ASN A 125 -5.91 -2.68 -25.05
N PRO A 126 -7.11 -2.12 -24.83
CA PRO A 126 -7.41 -0.75 -25.20
C PRO A 126 -6.94 0.25 -24.14
N TYR A 127 -6.45 1.42 -24.58
CA TYR A 127 -5.83 2.40 -23.68
C TYR A 127 -6.77 2.93 -22.58
N TRP A 128 -8.07 3.08 -22.86
CA TRP A 128 -9.02 3.61 -21.88
C TRP A 128 -9.19 2.73 -20.62
N LYS A 129 -8.95 1.41 -20.71
CA LYS A 129 -8.98 0.51 -19.54
C LYS A 129 -7.77 0.69 -18.63
N ARG A 130 -6.62 1.11 -19.19
CA ARG A 130 -5.37 1.35 -18.45
C ARG A 130 -5.15 2.83 -18.10
N ASP A 131 -6.06 3.71 -18.51
CA ASP A 131 -5.90 5.15 -18.34
C ASP A 131 -6.16 5.57 -16.87
N VAL A 132 -5.18 5.30 -16.02
CA VAL A 132 -5.18 5.69 -14.59
C VAL A 132 -5.13 7.21 -14.40
N ARG A 133 -4.64 7.95 -15.41
CA ARG A 133 -4.53 9.42 -15.34
C ARG A 133 -5.90 10.09 -15.36
N ARG A 134 -6.86 9.53 -16.10
CA ARG A 134 -8.25 10.04 -16.14
C ARG A 134 -9.14 9.44 -15.05
N ALA A 135 -8.80 8.25 -14.56
CA ALA A 135 -9.49 7.58 -13.46
C ALA A 135 -8.97 8.01 -12.07
N TYR A 136 -8.64 9.30 -11.91
CA TYR A 136 -8.19 9.82 -10.62
C TYR A 136 -9.37 9.96 -9.65
N PRO A 137 -9.17 9.72 -8.34
CA PRO A 137 -10.22 9.94 -7.35
C PRO A 137 -10.56 11.44 -7.28
N THR A 138 -11.85 11.76 -7.35
CA THR A 138 -12.33 13.14 -7.22
C THR A 138 -12.23 13.60 -5.77
N LEU A 139 -11.88 14.88 -5.57
CA LEU A 139 -11.88 15.48 -4.24
C LEU A 139 -13.32 15.62 -3.74
N SER A 140 -13.61 15.09 -2.56
CA SER A 140 -14.88 15.30 -1.86
C SER A 140 -14.69 16.44 -0.86
N THR A 141 -15.47 17.51 -1.01
CA THR A 141 -15.56 18.59 -0.02
C THR A 141 -16.89 18.49 0.70
N VAL A 142 -16.86 18.50 2.02
CA VAL A 142 -18.06 18.39 2.86
C VAL A 142 -18.20 19.70 3.63
N THR A 143 -19.31 20.40 3.41
CA THR A 143 -19.63 21.62 4.15
C THR A 143 -20.37 21.28 5.45
N GLN A 144 -20.47 22.25 6.36
CA GLN A 144 -21.19 22.08 7.61
C GLN A 144 -22.68 21.71 7.39
N GLY A 145 -23.31 22.32 6.37
CA GLY A 145 -24.69 22.01 5.99
C GLY A 145 -24.83 20.60 5.43
N ASP A 146 -23.85 20.11 4.66
CA ASP A 146 -23.85 18.74 4.15
C ASP A 146 -23.76 17.71 5.29
N VAL A 147 -22.97 17.99 6.34
CA VAL A 147 -22.90 17.12 7.53
C VAL A 147 -24.23 17.07 8.27
N VAL A 148 -24.89 18.22 8.48
CA VAL A 148 -26.24 18.26 9.10
C VAL A 148 -27.24 17.48 8.26
N GLY A 149 -27.15 17.57 6.94
CA GLY A 149 -27.93 16.75 6.03
C GLY A 149 -27.69 15.26 6.24
N LEU A 150 -26.44 14.82 6.24
CA LEU A 150 -26.10 13.41 6.45
C LEU A 150 -26.56 12.87 7.81
N LEU A 151 -26.56 13.70 8.86
CA LEU A 151 -26.99 13.30 10.20
C LEU A 151 -28.52 13.24 10.34
N THR A 152 -29.25 14.19 9.75
CA THR A 152 -30.73 14.25 9.80
C THR A 152 -31.40 13.20 8.92
N VAL A 153 -30.89 13.05 7.70
CA VAL A 153 -31.51 12.33 6.59
C VAL A 153 -30.87 10.95 6.38
N GLY A 154 -29.63 10.76 6.83
CA GLY A 154 -28.87 9.53 6.65
C GLY A 154 -28.03 9.55 5.36
N SER A 155 -27.47 8.39 5.03
CA SER A 155 -26.61 8.18 3.87
C SER A 155 -27.25 7.21 2.88
N ALA A 156 -26.72 7.13 1.66
CA ALA A 156 -27.17 6.12 0.69
C ALA A 156 -26.98 4.67 1.19
N ALA A 157 -25.97 4.43 2.05
CA ALA A 157 -25.72 3.12 2.64
C ALA A 157 -26.67 2.81 3.80
N ASN A 158 -27.00 3.81 4.62
CA ASN A 158 -27.90 3.72 5.76
C ASN A 158 -28.91 4.89 5.70
N PRO A 159 -30.00 4.75 4.94
CA PRO A 159 -31.02 5.79 4.86
C PRO A 159 -31.78 5.88 6.18
N SER A 160 -32.04 7.09 6.67
CA SER A 160 -32.86 7.25 7.86
C SER A 160 -34.33 6.91 7.54
N PRO A 161 -35.11 6.38 8.50
CA PRO A 161 -36.53 6.13 8.31
C PRO A 161 -37.37 7.42 8.18
N LYS A 162 -36.77 8.60 8.39
CA LYS A 162 -37.43 9.91 8.27
C LYS A 162 -37.52 10.40 6.82
N LEU A 163 -36.76 9.79 5.90
CA LEU A 163 -36.84 10.08 4.47
C LEU A 163 -38.09 9.48 3.84
N LEU A 164 -38.96 10.34 3.31
CA LEU A 164 -40.09 9.90 2.49
C LEU A 164 -39.64 9.62 1.04
N ALA A 165 -40.26 8.64 0.39
CA ALA A 165 -39.97 8.30 -0.99
C ALA A 165 -40.65 9.27 -1.97
N GLY A 166 -40.00 9.55 -3.11
CA GLY A 166 -40.58 10.36 -4.19
C GLY A 166 -40.41 11.87 -4.00
N GLU A 167 -41.39 12.65 -4.45
CA GLU A 167 -41.33 14.12 -4.46
C GLU A 167 -41.32 14.75 -3.05
N GLU A 168 -41.82 14.04 -2.05
CA GLU A 168 -41.79 14.50 -0.67
C GLU A 168 -40.37 14.43 -0.09
N GLY A 169 -39.61 13.39 -0.46
CA GLY A 169 -38.19 13.27 -0.11
C GLY A 169 -37.32 14.35 -0.75
N SER A 170 -37.59 14.74 -1.99
CA SER A 170 -36.84 15.83 -2.63
C SER A 170 -37.10 17.18 -1.96
N LYS A 171 -38.35 17.45 -1.54
CA LYS A 171 -38.70 18.64 -0.76
C LYS A 171 -38.04 18.65 0.63
N GLN A 172 -37.96 17.49 1.28
CA GLN A 172 -37.23 17.33 2.55
C GLN A 172 -35.74 17.62 2.39
N LEU A 173 -35.09 17.13 1.33
CA LEU A 173 -33.68 17.41 1.06
C LEU A 173 -33.41 18.92 0.84
N VAL A 174 -34.34 19.64 0.21
CA VAL A 174 -34.22 21.10 0.05
C VAL A 174 -34.40 21.82 1.38
N ALA A 175 -35.39 21.42 2.19
CA ALA A 175 -35.59 21.99 3.53
C ALA A 175 -34.36 21.80 4.44
N VAL A 176 -33.77 20.60 4.41
CA VAL A 176 -32.59 20.25 5.19
C VAL A 176 -31.34 21.05 4.76
N LYS A 177 -31.21 21.39 3.46
CA LYS A 177 -30.14 22.29 3.01
C LYS A 177 -30.27 23.69 3.63
N HIS A 178 -31.48 24.23 3.68
CA HIS A 178 -31.74 25.52 4.33
C HIS A 178 -31.53 25.47 5.85
N GLU A 179 -31.85 24.34 6.49
CA GLU A 179 -31.57 24.15 7.92
C GLU A 179 -30.08 23.99 8.21
N GLY A 180 -29.32 23.37 7.29
CA GLY A 180 -27.86 23.24 7.37
C GLY A 180 -27.12 24.58 7.37
N GLU A 181 -27.70 25.64 6.78
CA GLU A 181 -27.15 27.00 6.83
C GLU A 181 -27.15 27.61 8.24
N LYS A 182 -28.04 27.13 9.13
CA LYS A 182 -28.09 27.57 10.54
C LYS A 182 -26.92 27.03 11.37
N GLY A 183 -26.18 26.05 10.83
CA GLY A 183 -24.97 25.50 11.41
C GLY A 183 -25.16 24.20 12.19
N LEU A 184 -24.04 23.54 12.50
CA LEU A 184 -24.00 22.24 13.18
C LEU A 184 -24.28 22.35 14.69
N ALA A 185 -24.02 23.52 15.30
CA ALA A 185 -24.22 23.73 16.73
C ALA A 185 -25.71 23.58 17.11
N THR A 186 -26.60 24.21 16.35
CA THR A 186 -28.05 24.12 16.57
C THR A 186 -28.56 22.69 16.42
N TYR A 187 -27.94 21.88 15.56
CA TYR A 187 -28.31 20.48 15.41
C TYR A 187 -27.95 19.64 16.65
N PHE A 188 -26.78 19.86 17.25
CA PHE A 188 -26.36 19.16 18.47
C PHE A 188 -27.10 19.61 19.74
N ASP A 189 -27.66 20.81 19.77
CA ASP A 189 -28.55 21.24 20.86
C ASP A 189 -29.85 20.41 20.90
N HIS A 190 -30.27 19.88 19.74
CA HIS A 190 -31.50 19.11 19.59
C HIS A 190 -31.30 17.59 19.60
N GLU A 191 -30.18 17.08 19.05
CA GLU A 191 -29.91 15.64 18.93
C GLU A 191 -28.59 15.23 19.61
N LYS A 192 -28.59 14.07 20.27
CA LYS A 192 -27.39 13.53 20.93
C LYS A 192 -26.39 13.05 19.88
N ALA A 193 -25.13 13.47 20.00
CA ALA A 193 -24.01 13.18 19.08
C ALA A 193 -23.58 11.70 18.97
N ALA A 194 -24.42 10.74 19.37
CA ALA A 194 -24.11 9.32 19.40
C ALA A 194 -23.75 8.74 18.02
N ALA A 195 -24.28 9.32 16.93
CA ALA A 195 -23.98 8.90 15.56
C ALA A 195 -22.56 9.27 15.07
N VAL A 196 -21.88 10.19 15.77
CA VAL A 196 -20.53 10.68 15.41
C VAL A 196 -19.42 9.88 16.12
N LEU A 197 -19.76 9.23 17.23
CA LEU A 197 -18.84 8.45 18.03
C LEU A 197 -18.78 7.00 17.52
N GLY A 198 -17.69 6.29 17.84
CA GLY A 198 -17.63 4.85 17.58
C GLY A 198 -18.65 4.08 18.41
N GLU A 199 -18.89 2.81 18.08
CA GLU A 199 -19.87 1.93 18.76
C GLU A 199 -19.72 1.90 20.29
N ASN A 200 -18.51 2.12 20.79
CA ASN A 200 -18.20 2.16 22.23
C ASN A 200 -18.40 3.53 22.89
N GLY A 201 -18.89 4.55 22.15
CA GLY A 201 -19.02 5.93 22.62
C GLY A 201 -17.68 6.69 22.72
N LEU A 202 -16.58 6.11 22.23
CA LEU A 202 -15.28 6.77 22.14
C LEU A 202 -15.12 7.51 20.80
N PRO A 203 -14.36 8.61 20.76
CA PRO A 203 -14.02 9.26 19.51
C PRO A 203 -13.21 8.33 18.60
N PRO A 204 -13.39 8.40 17.27
CA PRO A 204 -12.60 7.60 16.34
C PRO A 204 -11.12 7.97 16.44
N LYS A 205 -10.26 6.94 16.43
CA LYS A 205 -8.80 7.13 16.36
C LYS A 205 -8.41 7.63 14.96
N PRO A 206 -7.31 8.39 14.81
CA PRO A 206 -6.82 8.78 13.50
C PRO A 206 -6.59 7.53 12.64
N VAL A 207 -7.09 7.57 11.40
CA VAL A 207 -6.94 6.46 10.45
C VAL A 207 -5.48 6.42 9.98
N ALA A 208 -4.83 5.28 10.15
CA ALA A 208 -3.48 5.03 9.63
C ALA A 208 -3.57 4.11 8.42
N TYR A 209 -3.26 4.63 7.23
CA TYR A 209 -3.18 3.82 6.01
C TYR A 209 -1.84 3.06 5.98
N GLY A 210 -1.87 1.77 5.66
CA GLY A 210 -0.67 0.94 5.64
C GLY A 210 -0.10 0.59 7.03
N TYR A 211 -0.86 0.80 8.10
CA TYR A 211 -0.45 0.38 9.44
C TYR A 211 -0.35 -1.14 9.51
N LYS A 212 0.88 -1.64 9.57
CA LYS A 212 1.17 -3.03 9.86
C LYS A 212 1.10 -3.22 11.37
N LYS A 213 0.02 -3.82 11.88
CA LYS A 213 -0.23 -4.08 13.31
C LYS A 213 0.93 -4.82 14.01
N GLU A 214 1.74 -5.54 13.25
CA GLU A 214 2.82 -6.40 13.73
C GLU A 214 4.21 -5.74 13.70
N VAL A 215 4.38 -4.54 13.12
CA VAL A 215 5.70 -3.86 13.13
C VAL A 215 5.88 -3.19 14.49
N LYS A 216 6.17 -4.01 15.49
CA LYS A 216 6.76 -3.56 16.73
C LYS A 216 8.25 -3.35 16.43
N TYR A 217 8.76 -2.15 16.66
CA TYR A 217 10.19 -1.92 16.55
C TYR A 217 10.90 -2.85 17.53
N GLU A 218 11.57 -3.86 17.00
CA GLU A 218 12.41 -4.74 17.78
C GLU A 218 13.82 -4.14 17.84
N VAL A 219 14.49 -4.32 18.97
CA VAL A 219 15.89 -3.93 19.06
C VAL A 219 16.67 -4.93 18.22
N GLY A 220 17.03 -4.50 17.01
CA GLY A 220 17.79 -5.29 16.07
C GLY A 220 19.25 -5.44 16.49
N PRO A 221 20.05 -6.21 15.73
CA PRO A 221 21.47 -6.33 15.97
C PRO A 221 22.13 -4.95 15.96
N THR A 222 22.95 -4.67 16.98
CA THR A 222 23.55 -3.35 17.15
C THR A 222 24.65 -3.13 16.11
N SER A 223 24.61 -1.97 15.44
CA SER A 223 25.68 -1.56 14.52
C SER A 223 26.93 -1.09 15.26
N TYR A 224 26.77 -0.74 16.54
CA TYR A 224 27.82 -0.27 17.43
C TYR A 224 28.04 -1.26 18.57
N GLY A 225 29.20 -1.19 19.22
CA GLY A 225 29.45 -1.93 20.46
C GLY A 225 28.60 -1.39 21.62
N ASP A 226 28.46 -2.18 22.68
CA ASP A 226 27.58 -1.89 23.83
C ASP A 226 27.91 -0.58 24.59
N ALA A 227 29.13 -0.06 24.40
CA ALA A 227 29.57 1.20 25.00
C ALA A 227 28.89 2.45 24.39
N TYR A 228 28.29 2.33 23.20
CA TYR A 228 27.66 3.44 22.52
C TYR A 228 26.16 3.52 22.87
N PRO A 229 25.62 4.70 23.23
CA PRO A 229 24.22 4.87 23.61
C PRO A 229 23.27 4.91 22.40
N CYS A 230 23.56 4.15 21.34
CA CYS A 230 22.81 4.11 20.09
C CYS A 230 22.05 2.78 19.99
N ARG A 231 20.77 2.82 19.63
CA ARG A 231 19.94 1.62 19.39
C ARG A 231 19.62 1.48 17.91
N SER A 232 19.66 0.26 17.41
CA SER A 232 19.21 -0.08 16.06
C SER A 232 17.78 -0.60 16.14
N PHE A 233 16.88 -0.04 15.34
CA PHE A 233 15.48 -0.47 15.24
C PHE A 233 15.26 -1.08 13.86
N VAL A 234 14.59 -2.23 13.82
CA VAL A 234 14.17 -2.94 12.60
C VAL A 234 12.65 -2.94 12.52
#